data_AF-A0AAN1UI08-F1
#
_entry.id   AF-A0AAN1UI08-F1
#
_cell.length_a   1.000
_cell.length_b   1.000
_cell.length_c   1.000
_cell.angle_alpha   90.00
_cell.angle_beta   90.00
_cell.angle_gamma   90.00
#
_symmetry.space_group_name_H-M   'P 1'
#
loop_
_entity.id
_entity.type
_entity.pdbx_description
1 polymer ?
#
loop_
_entity_poly.entity_id
_entity_poly.type
_entity_poly.pdbx_seq_one_letter_code
_entity_poly.pdbx_strand_id
1 'polypeptide(L)'
;MDIEKFIARRKALKISQVKLSNGICTQATLSKFERRGRVPALAILNQLCARLGLTVDDLSENQANSVTQIRQQLDEIERRLMMEDYQSVLQSLVDLKVEQIDAVPSRMQYYYLCGMLSSLINGTASDICFSFSQIVDDLDRAHQTIFTPLAYVGLGVMYGRLAEPEKAQFYFRRVRYYVEHAGSSGYANDYLRLLTLIFYTAEYYAISGDFVTSNRLIDDGVALCSDEHVTYYLPRLKYLATENAVKQQLSDKLIKRLMSETEAFARINHNQVVEVKVAALRQRYLQGIAASENN
;
A
#
# COMPACT_ATOMS: atom_id res chain seq x y z
N MET A 1 -4.22 29.98 1.96
CA MET A 1 -2.83 29.93 2.45
C MET A 1 -2.75 30.61 3.82
N ASP A 2 -2.44 29.83 4.86
CA ASP A 2 -2.32 30.24 6.25
C ASP A 2 -1.04 31.05 6.49
N ILE A 3 -1.14 32.35 6.23
CA ILE A 3 -0.06 33.32 6.46
C ILE A 3 0.19 33.50 7.97
N GLU A 4 -0.82 33.29 8.82
CA GLU A 4 -0.66 33.38 10.27
C GLU A 4 0.25 32.28 10.80
N LYS A 5 0.15 31.05 10.28
CA LYS A 5 1.08 29.96 10.59
C LYS A 5 2.52 30.30 10.19
N PHE A 6 2.71 30.90 9.02
CA PHE A 6 4.04 31.38 8.59
C PHE A 6 4.62 32.40 9.59
N ILE A 7 3.81 33.40 9.98
CA ILE A 7 4.20 34.45 10.92
C ILE A 7 4.48 33.86 12.31
N ALA A 8 3.63 32.97 12.80
CA ALA A 8 3.75 32.30 14.08
C ALA A 8 5.05 31.48 14.13
N ARG A 9 5.36 30.72 13.08
CA ARG A 9 6.61 29.94 13.00
C ARG A 9 7.85 30.85 13.01
N ARG A 10 7.86 31.94 12.24
CA ARG A 10 8.95 32.91 12.26
C ARG A 10 9.16 33.52 13.65
N LYS A 11 8.07 33.91 14.33
CA LYS A 11 8.10 34.47 15.69
C LYS A 11 8.60 33.44 16.71
N ALA A 12 8.17 32.18 16.62
CA ALA A 12 8.63 31.10 17.49
C ALA A 12 10.15 30.85 17.36
N LEU A 13 10.69 30.95 16.14
CA LEU A 13 12.13 30.87 15.88
C LEU A 13 12.90 32.16 16.21
N LYS A 14 12.21 33.23 16.65
CA LYS A 14 12.78 34.55 16.96
C LYS A 14 13.59 35.16 15.80
N ILE A 15 13.17 34.89 14.55
CA ILE A 15 13.84 35.41 13.35
C ILE A 15 13.19 36.74 12.94
N SER A 16 13.97 37.80 12.73
CA SER A 16 13.47 39.07 12.21
C SER A 16 13.15 38.98 10.71
N GLN A 17 12.24 39.83 10.20
CA GLN A 17 11.92 39.85 8.76
C GLN A 17 13.17 40.11 7.91
N VAL A 18 14.06 41.02 8.35
CA VAL A 18 15.33 41.32 7.67
C VAL A 18 16.21 40.07 7.58
N LYS A 19 16.33 39.31 8.68
CA LYS A 19 17.12 38.08 8.72
C LYS A 19 16.50 36.98 7.86
N LEU A 20 15.17 36.86 7.87
CA LEU A 20 14.46 35.87 7.05
C LEU A 20 14.56 36.17 5.57
N SER A 21 14.45 37.44 5.14
CA SER A 21 14.49 37.83 3.73
C SER A 21 15.90 37.85 3.13
N ASN A 22 16.96 37.91 3.95
CA ASN A 22 18.34 38.10 3.49
C ASN A 22 18.78 37.05 2.45
N GLY A 23 19.23 37.49 1.27
CA GLY A 23 19.64 36.60 0.17
C GLY A 23 18.49 35.82 -0.50
N ILE A 24 17.23 36.16 -0.21
CA ILE A 24 16.04 35.55 -0.84
C ILE A 24 15.20 36.63 -1.53
N CYS A 25 14.80 37.67 -0.78
CA CYS A 25 13.98 38.76 -1.29
C CYS A 25 14.20 40.04 -0.47
N THR A 26 13.54 41.14 -0.83
CA THR A 26 13.59 42.35 -0.01
C THR A 26 12.71 42.22 1.23
N GLN A 27 13.08 42.88 2.34
CA GLN A 27 12.25 42.91 3.54
C GLN A 27 10.85 43.49 3.25
N ALA A 28 10.74 44.43 2.31
CA ALA A 28 9.46 44.99 1.87
C ALA A 28 8.57 43.93 1.19
N THR A 29 9.14 43.00 0.40
CA THR A 29 8.42 41.87 -0.20
C THR A 29 7.88 40.94 0.87
N LEU A 30 8.73 40.53 1.83
CA LEU A 30 8.30 39.69 2.96
C LEU A 30 7.23 40.39 3.82
N SER A 31 7.37 41.69 4.04
CA SER A 31 6.38 42.46 4.80
C SER A 31 5.03 42.58 4.09
N LYS A 32 5.01 42.65 2.75
CA LYS A 32 3.77 42.66 1.96
C LYS A 32 3.08 41.29 1.99
N PHE A 33 3.87 40.22 2.00
CA PHE A 33 3.36 38.87 2.21
C PHE A 33 2.72 38.73 3.60
N GLU A 34 3.46 39.03 4.67
CA GLU A 34 2.96 38.86 6.06
C GLU A 34 1.78 39.78 6.40
N ARG A 35 1.72 41.02 5.89
CA ARG A 35 0.66 41.97 6.29
C ARG A 35 -0.50 42.11 5.32
N ARG A 36 -0.29 41.86 4.03
CA ARG A 36 -1.27 42.13 2.97
C ARG A 36 -1.63 40.88 2.17
N GLY A 37 -1.11 39.72 2.55
CA GLY A 37 -1.32 38.45 1.86
C GLY A 37 -0.84 38.42 0.41
N ARG A 38 0.05 39.34 0.01
CA ARG A 38 0.60 39.34 -1.35
C ARG A 38 1.61 38.22 -1.50
N VAL A 39 1.16 37.12 -2.08
CA VAL A 39 1.97 35.92 -2.32
C VAL A 39 3.16 36.27 -3.25
N PRO A 40 4.41 36.04 -2.84
CA PRO A 40 5.57 36.21 -3.70
C PRO A 40 5.65 35.08 -4.74
N ALA A 41 6.60 35.16 -5.67
CA ALA A 41 6.86 34.06 -6.60
C ALA A 41 7.18 32.76 -5.83
N LEU A 42 6.73 31.61 -6.33
CA LEU A 42 6.83 30.32 -5.64
C LEU A 42 8.27 29.98 -5.23
N ALA A 43 9.26 30.31 -6.06
CA ALA A 43 10.68 30.13 -5.74
C ALA A 43 11.11 30.90 -4.47
N ILE A 44 10.64 32.13 -4.30
CA ILE A 44 10.87 32.94 -3.10
C ILE A 44 10.14 32.33 -1.91
N LEU A 45 8.88 31.93 -2.08
CA LEU A 45 8.09 31.33 -1.01
C LEU A 45 8.72 30.01 -0.50
N ASN A 46 9.14 29.13 -1.41
CA ASN A 46 9.86 27.89 -1.08
C ASN A 46 11.12 28.16 -0.26
N GLN A 47 11.95 29.14 -0.66
CA GLN A 47 13.17 29.48 0.06
C GLN A 47 12.88 30.07 1.45
N LEU A 48 11.83 30.89 1.58
CA LEU A 48 11.40 31.44 2.86
C LEU A 48 10.88 30.33 3.79
N CYS A 49 10.05 29.42 3.29
CA CYS A 49 9.55 28.26 4.03
C CYS A 49 10.69 27.35 4.47
N ALA A 50 11.62 27.00 3.57
CA ALA A 50 12.77 26.17 3.87
C ALA A 50 13.62 26.75 5.02
N ARG A 51 13.82 28.08 5.05
CA ARG A 51 14.55 28.75 6.12
C ARG A 51 13.82 28.72 7.48
N LEU A 52 12.51 28.53 7.48
CA LEU A 52 11.70 28.33 8.69
C LEU A 52 11.51 26.85 9.07
N GLY A 53 12.08 25.94 8.28
CA GLY A 53 11.84 24.50 8.40
C GLY A 53 10.39 24.12 8.09
N LEU A 54 9.79 24.79 7.10
CA LEU A 54 8.46 24.53 6.56
C LEU A 54 8.56 24.20 5.08
N THR A 55 7.53 23.56 4.57
CA THR A 55 7.20 23.47 3.15
C THR A 55 6.13 24.50 2.80
N VAL A 56 5.87 24.73 1.51
CA VAL A 56 4.74 25.58 1.10
C VAL A 56 3.41 24.90 1.44
N ASP A 57 3.36 23.56 1.38
CA ASP A 57 2.19 22.77 1.76
C ASP A 57 1.78 22.97 3.22
N ASP A 58 2.76 23.17 4.11
CA ASP A 58 2.50 23.47 5.52
C ASP A 58 1.67 24.75 5.70
N LEU A 59 1.71 25.68 4.74
CA LEU A 59 0.96 26.93 4.76
C LEU A 59 -0.44 26.79 4.14
N SER A 60 -0.95 25.58 3.93
CA SER A 60 -2.33 25.40 3.43
C SER A 60 -3.34 25.70 4.55
N GLU A 61 -4.43 26.41 4.24
CA GLU A 61 -5.45 26.88 5.20
C GLU A 61 -6.16 25.74 5.95
N ASN A 62 -6.18 24.55 5.36
CA ASN A 62 -6.70 23.33 5.97
C ASN A 62 -5.55 22.34 6.11
N GLN A 63 -4.86 22.31 7.25
CA GLN A 63 -3.80 21.32 7.50
C GLN A 63 -4.32 19.90 7.22
N ALA A 64 -5.50 19.57 7.77
CA ALA A 64 -6.20 18.30 7.60
C ALA A 64 -6.41 17.88 6.14
N ASN A 65 -6.44 18.84 5.20
CA ASN A 65 -6.65 18.58 3.76
C ASN A 65 -5.44 18.97 2.91
N SER A 66 -4.27 19.17 3.53
CA SER A 66 -3.05 19.38 2.73
C SER A 66 -2.70 18.11 1.96
N VAL A 67 -2.22 18.27 0.73
CA VAL A 67 -1.85 17.15 -0.16
C VAL A 67 -0.89 16.18 0.54
N THR A 68 0.05 16.71 1.31
CA THR A 68 1.02 15.91 2.08
C THR A 68 0.35 15.12 3.21
N GLN A 69 -0.59 15.69 3.96
CA GLN A 69 -1.29 14.95 5.02
C GLN A 69 -2.21 13.86 4.47
N ILE A 70 -2.97 14.15 3.41
CA ILE A 70 -3.82 13.16 2.75
C ILE A 70 -2.98 11.99 2.25
N ARG A 71 -1.84 12.28 1.61
CA ARG A 71 -0.91 11.23 1.17
C ARG A 71 -0.42 10.37 2.34
N GLN A 72 0.01 10.98 3.44
CA GLN A 72 0.45 10.24 4.63
C GLN A 72 -0.66 9.38 5.23
N GLN A 73 -1.90 9.89 5.26
CA GLN A 73 -3.07 9.13 5.72
C GLN A 73 -3.34 7.93 4.81
N LEU A 74 -3.31 8.10 3.49
CA LEU A 74 -3.51 7.01 2.54
C LEU A 74 -2.39 5.97 2.63
N ASP A 75 -1.13 6.40 2.76
CA ASP A 75 0.02 5.49 2.94
C ASP A 75 -0.11 4.67 4.25
N GLU A 76 -0.64 5.28 5.31
CA GLU A 76 -0.94 4.61 6.59
C GLU A 76 -2.08 3.57 6.44
N ILE A 77 -3.13 3.91 5.70
CA ILE A 77 -4.24 3.00 5.40
C ILE A 77 -3.75 1.83 4.56
N GLU A 78 -2.93 2.09 3.54
CA GLU A 78 -2.34 1.07 2.67
C GLU A 78 -1.46 0.09 3.48
N ARG A 79 -0.65 0.59 4.41
CA ARG A 79 0.15 -0.28 5.29
C ARG A 79 -0.74 -1.17 6.18
N ARG A 80 -1.82 -0.62 6.74
CA ARG A 80 -2.78 -1.39 7.55
C ARG A 80 -3.51 -2.46 6.73
N LEU A 81 -3.85 -2.14 5.47
CA LEU A 81 -4.39 -3.12 4.52
C LEU A 81 -3.41 -4.27 4.27
N MET A 82 -2.12 -3.97 4.08
CA MET A 82 -1.08 -5.00 3.91
C MET A 82 -0.93 -5.90 5.14
N MET A 83 -1.16 -5.37 6.35
CA MET A 83 -1.14 -6.12 7.61
C MET A 83 -2.45 -6.85 7.92
N GLU A 84 -3.41 -6.88 6.99
CA GLU A 84 -4.74 -7.49 7.16
C GLU A 84 -5.60 -6.84 8.27
N ASP A 85 -5.29 -5.61 8.70
CA ASP A 85 -6.10 -4.85 9.67
C ASP A 85 -7.29 -4.16 8.98
N TYR A 86 -8.18 -4.98 8.42
CA TYR A 86 -9.31 -4.51 7.61
C TYR A 86 -10.28 -3.62 8.39
N GLN A 87 -10.41 -3.84 9.71
CA GLN A 87 -11.28 -3.03 10.55
C GLN A 87 -10.80 -1.58 10.65
N SER A 88 -9.52 -1.36 10.91
CA SER A 88 -8.95 -0.01 10.96
C SER A 88 -8.94 0.67 9.59
N VAL A 89 -8.70 -0.09 8.52
CA VAL A 89 -8.77 0.40 7.14
C VAL A 89 -10.18 0.90 6.84
N LEU A 90 -11.21 0.11 7.14
CA LEU A 90 -12.61 0.48 6.92
C LEU A 90 -12.96 1.79 7.64
N GLN A 91 -12.62 1.90 8.93
CA GLN A 91 -12.88 3.11 9.72
C GLN A 91 -12.19 4.33 9.11
N SER A 92 -10.91 4.18 8.74
CA SER A 92 -10.12 5.29 8.19
C SER A 92 -10.62 5.76 6.83
N LEU A 93 -11.13 4.85 5.98
CA LEU A 93 -11.69 5.19 4.68
C LEU A 93 -13.06 5.87 4.77
N VAL A 94 -13.88 5.53 5.77
CA VAL A 94 -15.18 6.19 6.03
C VAL A 94 -14.99 7.65 6.45
N ASP A 95 -13.95 7.95 7.22
CA ASP A 95 -13.66 9.30 7.68
C ASP A 95 -13.08 10.20 6.57
N LEU A 96 -12.49 9.59 5.53
CA LEU A 96 -11.92 10.29 4.38
C LEU A 96 -12.98 10.67 3.35
N LYS A 97 -13.12 11.97 3.10
CA LYS A 97 -14.00 12.51 2.06
C LYS A 97 -13.24 12.67 0.74
N VAL A 98 -13.59 11.86 -0.25
CA VAL A 98 -12.91 11.85 -1.56
C VAL A 98 -12.98 13.21 -2.27
N GLU A 99 -14.03 14.00 -2.01
CA GLU A 99 -14.22 15.35 -2.56
C GLU A 99 -13.17 16.34 -2.06
N GLN A 100 -12.44 15.99 -1.01
CA GLN A 100 -11.35 16.80 -0.44
C GLN A 100 -9.97 16.34 -0.91
N ILE A 101 -9.89 15.30 -1.75
CA ILE A 101 -8.65 14.77 -2.29
C ILE A 101 -8.45 15.34 -3.69
N ASP A 102 -7.69 16.45 -3.78
CA ASP A 102 -7.47 17.11 -5.08
C ASP A 102 -6.46 16.36 -5.97
N ALA A 103 -5.42 15.79 -5.36
CA ALA A 103 -4.31 15.18 -6.10
C ALA A 103 -4.75 13.88 -6.77
N VAL A 104 -4.63 13.81 -8.11
CA VAL A 104 -4.98 12.63 -8.92
C VAL A 104 -4.31 11.34 -8.41
N PRO A 105 -3.00 11.30 -8.09
CA PRO A 105 -2.39 10.10 -7.52
C PRO A 105 -3.03 9.64 -6.19
N SER A 106 -3.38 10.58 -5.31
CA SER A 106 -4.04 10.28 -4.05
C SER A 106 -5.47 9.79 -4.26
N ARG A 107 -6.20 10.32 -5.27
CA ARG A 107 -7.53 9.79 -5.64
C ARG A 107 -7.44 8.37 -6.16
N MET A 108 -6.44 8.05 -7.00
CA MET A 108 -6.22 6.67 -7.45
C MET A 108 -5.93 5.73 -6.28
N GLN A 109 -5.04 6.14 -5.36
CA GLN A 109 -4.75 5.37 -4.15
C GLN A 109 -5.99 5.16 -3.28
N TYR A 110 -6.80 6.21 -3.07
CA TYR A 110 -8.07 6.10 -2.35
C TYR A 110 -9.02 5.07 -2.96
N TYR A 111 -9.30 5.18 -4.27
CA TYR A 111 -10.19 4.22 -4.95
C TYR A 111 -9.62 2.81 -4.98
N TYR A 112 -8.29 2.67 -5.09
CA TYR A 112 -7.62 1.38 -4.96
C TYR A 112 -7.88 0.77 -3.59
N LEU A 113 -7.68 1.53 -2.50
CA LEU A 113 -7.89 1.04 -1.14
C LEU A 113 -9.36 0.68 -0.88
N CYS A 114 -10.31 1.49 -1.34
CA CYS A 114 -11.75 1.20 -1.25
C CYS A 114 -12.12 -0.08 -1.99
N GLY A 115 -11.72 -0.19 -3.26
CA GLY A 115 -12.02 -1.37 -4.08
C GLY A 115 -11.35 -2.64 -3.54
N MET A 116 -10.09 -2.53 -3.14
CA MET A 116 -9.32 -3.67 -2.62
C MET A 116 -9.86 -4.15 -1.28
N LEU A 117 -10.15 -3.26 -0.33
CA LEU A 117 -10.80 -3.62 0.93
C LEU A 117 -12.13 -4.35 0.66
N SER A 118 -12.97 -3.78 -0.21
CA SER A 118 -14.27 -4.33 -0.56
C SER A 118 -14.16 -5.72 -1.20
N SER A 119 -13.20 -5.93 -2.12
CA SER A 119 -12.87 -7.24 -2.67
C SER A 119 -12.43 -8.24 -1.61
N LEU A 120 -11.74 -7.79 -0.56
CA LEU A 120 -11.20 -8.65 0.51
C LEU A 120 -12.22 -9.00 1.59
N ILE A 121 -13.25 -8.19 1.81
CA ILE A 121 -14.28 -8.42 2.83
C ILE A 121 -15.64 -8.87 2.26
N ASN A 122 -15.71 -9.25 0.99
CA ASN A 122 -16.95 -9.66 0.29
C ASN A 122 -17.98 -8.52 0.19
N GLY A 123 -17.50 -7.31 -0.14
CA GLY A 123 -18.36 -6.20 -0.54
C GLY A 123 -19.12 -6.48 -1.84
N THR A 124 -20.03 -5.59 -2.21
CA THR A 124 -20.84 -5.78 -3.41
C THR A 124 -19.99 -5.64 -4.68
N ALA A 125 -20.25 -6.47 -5.68
CA ALA A 125 -19.51 -6.43 -6.94
C ALA A 125 -19.65 -5.08 -7.66
N SER A 126 -20.82 -4.42 -7.53
CA SER A 126 -21.04 -3.09 -8.10
C SER A 126 -20.13 -2.03 -7.49
N ASP A 127 -19.95 -2.02 -6.16
CA ASP A 127 -19.14 -1.01 -5.47
C ASP A 127 -17.64 -1.22 -5.75
N ILE A 128 -17.23 -2.50 -5.82
CA ILE A 128 -15.86 -2.89 -6.22
C ILE A 128 -15.57 -2.42 -7.65
N CYS A 129 -16.45 -2.78 -8.60
CA CYS A 129 -16.31 -2.38 -9.99
C CYS A 129 -16.33 -0.86 -10.17
N PHE A 130 -17.19 -0.15 -9.43
CA PHE A 130 -17.23 1.31 -9.45
C PHE A 130 -15.91 1.91 -8.98
N SER A 131 -15.36 1.43 -7.85
CA SER A 131 -14.08 1.93 -7.34
C SER A 131 -12.96 1.74 -8.36
N PHE A 132 -12.89 0.58 -9.01
CA PHE A 132 -11.85 0.31 -10.00
C PHE A 132 -12.08 1.00 -11.35
N SER A 133 -13.32 1.27 -11.76
CA SER A 133 -13.58 2.05 -12.98
C SER A 133 -13.14 3.51 -12.84
N GLN A 134 -13.20 4.09 -11.64
CA GLN A 134 -12.62 5.42 -11.38
C GLN A 134 -11.12 5.46 -11.71
N ILE A 135 -10.41 4.34 -11.54
CA ILE A 135 -8.99 4.25 -11.90
C ILE A 135 -8.84 3.98 -13.40
N VAL A 136 -9.39 2.84 -13.86
CA VAL A 136 -9.10 2.28 -15.19
C VAL A 136 -9.71 3.11 -16.32
N ASP A 137 -10.87 3.70 -16.10
CA ASP A 137 -11.65 4.39 -17.14
C ASP A 137 -11.58 5.93 -17.02
N ASP A 138 -11.07 6.47 -15.90
CA ASP A 138 -10.99 7.91 -15.69
C ASP A 138 -9.59 8.41 -15.31
N LEU A 139 -9.09 8.07 -14.12
CA LEU A 139 -7.87 8.69 -13.57
C LEU A 139 -6.57 8.18 -14.21
N ASP A 140 -6.55 6.94 -14.73
CA ASP A 140 -5.40 6.31 -15.38
C ASP A 140 -5.79 5.70 -16.73
N ARG A 141 -6.50 6.42 -17.60
CA ARG A 141 -6.96 5.91 -18.92
C ARG A 141 -5.87 5.32 -19.81
N ALA A 142 -4.62 5.76 -19.63
CA ALA A 142 -3.48 5.27 -20.40
C ALA A 142 -2.85 3.99 -19.81
N HIS A 143 -3.32 3.52 -18.65
CA HIS A 143 -2.85 2.34 -17.92
C HIS A 143 -1.35 2.39 -17.63
N GLN A 144 -0.86 3.57 -17.23
CA GLN A 144 0.59 3.84 -17.07
C GLN A 144 1.05 3.71 -15.62
N THR A 145 0.13 3.74 -14.66
CA THR A 145 0.47 3.72 -13.24
C THR A 145 0.32 2.31 -12.66
N ILE A 146 0.95 2.07 -11.51
CA ILE A 146 0.79 0.82 -10.77
C ILE A 146 -0.65 0.61 -10.22
N PHE A 147 -1.50 1.65 -10.22
CA PHE A 147 -2.88 1.53 -9.76
C PHE A 147 -3.75 0.69 -10.72
N THR A 148 -3.42 0.66 -12.02
CA THR A 148 -4.13 -0.20 -12.97
C THR A 148 -3.94 -1.70 -12.67
N PRO A 149 -2.71 -2.25 -12.55
CA PRO A 149 -2.55 -3.65 -12.16
C PRO A 149 -3.07 -3.94 -10.75
N LEU A 150 -3.05 -2.97 -9.82
CA LEU A 150 -3.68 -3.13 -8.50
C LEU A 150 -5.21 -3.27 -8.62
N ALA A 151 -5.85 -2.50 -9.49
CA ALA A 151 -7.27 -2.65 -9.79
C ALA A 151 -7.59 -4.04 -10.37
N TYR A 152 -6.73 -4.56 -11.25
CA TYR A 152 -6.86 -5.91 -11.78
C TYR A 152 -6.74 -6.99 -10.70
N VAL A 153 -5.85 -6.82 -9.71
CA VAL A 153 -5.82 -7.72 -8.54
C VAL A 153 -7.17 -7.74 -7.83
N GLY A 154 -7.71 -6.58 -7.48
CA GLY A 154 -8.98 -6.50 -6.77
C GLY A 154 -10.15 -7.10 -7.56
N LEU A 155 -10.21 -6.86 -8.88
CA LEU A 155 -11.20 -7.49 -9.77
C LEU A 155 -11.00 -9.01 -9.85
N GLY A 156 -9.76 -9.48 -9.95
CA GLY A 156 -9.42 -10.91 -9.95
C GLY A 156 -9.87 -11.61 -8.67
N VAL A 157 -9.62 -11.01 -7.51
CA VAL A 157 -10.08 -11.52 -6.20
C VAL A 157 -11.61 -11.57 -6.15
N MET A 158 -12.29 -10.52 -6.59
CA MET A 158 -13.75 -10.47 -6.63
C MET A 158 -14.33 -11.59 -7.52
N TYR A 159 -13.86 -11.73 -8.77
CA TYR A 159 -14.36 -12.78 -9.67
C TYR A 159 -14.02 -14.18 -9.19
N GLY A 160 -12.88 -14.37 -8.50
CA GLY A 160 -12.55 -15.64 -7.85
C GLY A 160 -13.58 -16.02 -6.79
N ARG A 161 -14.05 -15.05 -5.99
CA ARG A 161 -15.08 -15.25 -4.95
C ARG A 161 -16.48 -15.47 -5.52
N LEU A 162 -16.77 -14.88 -6.68
CA LEU A 162 -18.00 -15.13 -7.44
C LEU A 162 -18.00 -16.49 -8.17
N ALA A 163 -16.95 -17.30 -8.00
CA ALA A 163 -16.76 -18.58 -8.70
C ALA A 163 -16.77 -18.41 -10.23
N GLU A 164 -16.20 -17.31 -10.73
CA GLU A 164 -16.01 -17.03 -12.16
C GLU A 164 -14.52 -17.12 -12.55
N PRO A 165 -13.95 -18.34 -12.64
CA PRO A 165 -12.51 -18.56 -12.74
C PRO A 165 -11.89 -18.01 -14.03
N GLU A 166 -12.63 -18.01 -15.15
CA GLU A 166 -12.14 -17.47 -16.43
C GLU A 166 -11.88 -15.96 -16.34
N LYS A 167 -12.78 -15.22 -15.68
CA LYS A 167 -12.61 -13.77 -15.47
C LYS A 167 -11.51 -13.48 -14.46
N ALA A 168 -11.42 -14.25 -13.37
CA ALA A 168 -10.30 -14.14 -12.43
C ALA A 168 -8.96 -14.36 -13.13
N GLN A 169 -8.87 -15.41 -13.96
CA GLN A 169 -7.66 -15.72 -14.74
C GLN A 169 -7.28 -14.59 -15.69
N PHE A 170 -8.25 -13.99 -16.37
CA PHE A 170 -8.01 -12.87 -17.28
C PHE A 170 -7.27 -11.72 -16.58
N TYR A 171 -7.72 -11.31 -15.39
CA TYR A 171 -7.07 -10.24 -14.64
C TYR A 171 -5.70 -10.65 -14.09
N PHE A 172 -5.59 -11.81 -13.46
CA PHE A 172 -4.31 -12.25 -12.88
C PHE A 172 -3.21 -12.50 -13.92
N ARG A 173 -3.55 -12.87 -15.16
CA ARG A 173 -2.58 -12.93 -16.26
C ARG A 173 -1.97 -11.56 -16.58
N ARG A 174 -2.79 -10.50 -16.57
CA ARG A 174 -2.32 -9.12 -16.78
C ARG A 174 -1.43 -8.64 -15.63
N VAL A 175 -1.81 -8.97 -14.40
CA VAL A 175 -1.00 -8.63 -13.22
C VAL A 175 0.35 -9.34 -13.28
N ARG A 176 0.36 -10.65 -13.59
CA ARG A 176 1.60 -11.42 -13.74
C ARG A 176 2.51 -10.81 -14.81
N TYR A 177 1.95 -10.47 -15.98
CA TYR A 177 2.73 -9.82 -17.04
C TYR A 177 3.37 -8.52 -16.54
N TYR A 178 2.62 -7.69 -15.79
CA TYR A 178 3.17 -6.47 -15.20
C TYR A 178 4.31 -6.77 -14.22
N VAL A 179 4.11 -7.70 -13.27
CA VAL A 179 5.12 -8.07 -12.26
C VAL A 179 6.41 -8.57 -12.91
N GLU A 180 6.33 -9.40 -13.94
CA GLU A 180 7.50 -9.95 -14.66
C GLU A 180 8.31 -8.88 -15.40
N HIS A 181 7.70 -7.73 -15.73
CA HIS A 181 8.35 -6.65 -16.48
C HIS A 181 8.62 -5.40 -15.62
N ALA A 182 8.21 -5.39 -14.34
CA ALA A 182 8.34 -4.25 -13.44
C ALA A 182 9.80 -3.88 -13.10
N GLY A 183 10.74 -4.84 -13.21
CA GLY A 183 12.17 -4.59 -12.97
C GLY A 183 12.84 -3.63 -13.97
N SER A 184 12.17 -3.30 -15.08
CA SER A 184 12.72 -2.44 -16.14
C SER A 184 12.33 -0.96 -16.02
N SER A 185 11.45 -0.60 -15.09
CA SER A 185 10.66 0.64 -15.18
C SER A 185 10.88 1.68 -14.08
N GLY A 186 11.89 1.53 -13.21
CA GLY A 186 12.36 2.63 -12.34
C GLY A 186 11.44 2.99 -11.16
N TYR A 187 10.53 2.10 -10.75
CA TYR A 187 9.59 2.30 -9.66
C TYR A 187 10.16 2.02 -8.26
N ALA A 188 11.36 2.54 -7.96
CA ALA A 188 12.06 2.29 -6.69
C ALA A 188 11.22 2.63 -5.43
N ASN A 189 10.18 3.47 -5.56
CA ASN A 189 9.31 3.88 -4.43
C ASN A 189 7.98 3.10 -4.32
N ASP A 190 7.65 2.19 -5.25
CA ASP A 190 6.37 1.45 -5.24
C ASP A 190 6.51 -0.02 -4.80
N TYR A 191 7.63 -0.39 -4.17
CA TYR A 191 7.92 -1.77 -3.76
C TYR A 191 6.81 -2.39 -2.89
N LEU A 192 6.12 -1.61 -2.04
CA LEU A 192 4.98 -2.10 -1.24
C LEU A 192 3.76 -2.52 -2.08
N ARG A 193 3.49 -1.75 -3.13
CA ARG A 193 2.43 -2.06 -4.10
C ARG A 193 2.83 -3.24 -4.95
N LEU A 194 4.09 -3.32 -5.36
CA LEU A 194 4.63 -4.48 -6.07
C LEU A 194 4.52 -5.76 -5.21
N LEU A 195 4.85 -5.70 -3.92
CA LEU A 195 4.64 -6.80 -2.97
C LEU A 195 3.16 -7.24 -2.93
N THR A 196 2.24 -6.28 -2.96
CA THR A 196 0.80 -6.57 -3.03
C THR A 196 0.44 -7.30 -4.32
N LEU A 197 0.91 -6.82 -5.48
CA LEU A 197 0.70 -7.50 -6.77
C LEU A 197 1.26 -8.93 -6.75
N ILE A 198 2.49 -9.10 -6.26
CA ILE A 198 3.17 -10.38 -6.16
C ILE A 198 2.38 -11.36 -5.29
N PHE A 199 2.01 -10.96 -4.07
CA PHE A 199 1.35 -11.84 -3.13
C PHE A 199 -0.01 -12.33 -3.63
N TYR A 200 -0.89 -11.42 -4.08
CA TYR A 200 -2.21 -11.85 -4.53
C TYR A 200 -2.15 -12.66 -5.83
N THR A 201 -1.17 -12.40 -6.69
CA THR A 201 -0.93 -13.23 -7.88
C THR A 201 -0.42 -14.62 -7.48
N ALA A 202 0.50 -14.70 -6.52
CA ALA A 202 0.98 -15.97 -5.98
C ALA A 202 -0.15 -16.78 -5.33
N GLU A 203 -1.01 -16.12 -4.55
CA GLU A 203 -2.17 -16.73 -3.90
C GLU A 203 -3.16 -17.27 -4.94
N TYR A 204 -3.46 -16.51 -6.00
CA TYR A 204 -4.30 -16.97 -7.10
C TYR A 204 -3.76 -18.25 -7.76
N TYR A 205 -2.45 -18.29 -8.07
CA TYR A 205 -1.84 -19.47 -8.68
C TYR A 205 -1.80 -20.67 -7.72
N ALA A 206 -1.60 -20.43 -6.41
CA ALA A 206 -1.71 -21.48 -5.40
C ALA A 206 -3.12 -22.09 -5.33
N ILE A 207 -4.15 -21.25 -5.36
CA ILE A 207 -5.56 -21.69 -5.37
C ILE A 207 -5.87 -22.47 -6.65
N SER A 208 -5.28 -22.06 -7.77
CA SER A 208 -5.45 -22.71 -9.08
C SER A 208 -4.63 -24.02 -9.23
N GLY A 209 -3.83 -24.38 -8.23
CA GLY A 209 -2.97 -25.58 -8.24
C GLY A 209 -1.64 -25.41 -8.99
N ASP A 210 -1.34 -24.23 -9.54
CA ASP A 210 -0.04 -23.92 -10.15
C ASP A 210 0.95 -23.47 -9.08
N PHE A 211 1.42 -24.44 -8.30
CA PHE A 211 2.36 -24.19 -7.21
C PHE A 211 3.75 -23.75 -7.71
N VAL A 212 4.12 -24.09 -8.94
CA VAL A 212 5.41 -23.67 -9.51
C VAL A 212 5.43 -22.16 -9.73
N THR A 213 4.41 -21.61 -10.39
CA THR A 213 4.29 -20.16 -10.56
C THR A 213 4.12 -19.47 -9.21
N SER A 214 3.29 -20.02 -8.32
CA SER A 214 3.06 -19.46 -6.99
C SER A 214 4.36 -19.36 -6.18
N ASN A 215 5.13 -20.45 -6.08
CA ASN A 215 6.37 -20.47 -5.31
C ASN A 215 7.44 -19.53 -5.88
N ARG A 216 7.55 -19.41 -7.21
CA ARG A 216 8.46 -18.42 -7.82
C ARG A 216 8.10 -16.99 -7.41
N LEU A 217 6.81 -16.63 -7.47
CA LEU A 217 6.36 -15.31 -7.03
C LEU A 217 6.58 -15.08 -5.53
N ILE A 218 6.40 -16.12 -4.71
CA ILE A 218 6.70 -16.04 -3.27
C ILE A 218 8.19 -15.77 -3.05
N ASP A 219 9.07 -16.46 -3.76
CA ASP A 219 10.52 -16.26 -3.66
C ASP A 219 10.91 -14.84 -4.12
N ASP A 220 10.33 -14.35 -5.24
CA ASP A 220 10.50 -12.98 -5.71
C ASP A 220 10.05 -11.95 -4.65
N GLY A 221 8.90 -12.20 -3.99
CA GLY A 221 8.39 -11.35 -2.93
C GLY A 221 9.24 -11.36 -1.66
N VAL A 222 9.81 -12.52 -1.30
CA VAL A 222 10.74 -12.64 -0.15
C VAL A 222 12.06 -11.93 -0.45
N ALA A 223 12.57 -12.04 -1.68
CA ALA A 223 13.76 -11.30 -2.11
C ALA A 223 13.53 -9.78 -2.02
N LEU A 224 12.41 -9.29 -2.56
CA LEU A 224 12.04 -7.88 -2.49
C LEU A 224 11.89 -7.39 -1.03
N CYS A 225 11.30 -8.19 -0.15
CA CYS A 225 11.23 -7.87 1.28
C CYS A 225 12.62 -7.80 1.93
N SER A 226 13.55 -8.66 1.50
CA SER A 226 14.92 -8.67 2.01
C SER A 226 15.68 -7.42 1.57
N ASP A 227 15.58 -7.06 0.29
CA ASP A 227 16.26 -5.93 -0.32
C ASP A 227 15.76 -4.58 0.23
N GLU A 228 14.44 -4.44 0.42
CA GLU A 228 13.81 -3.22 0.92
C GLU A 228 13.57 -3.22 2.45
N HIS A 229 14.08 -4.24 3.15
CA HIS A 229 13.94 -4.42 4.61
C HIS A 229 12.49 -4.37 5.13
N VAL A 230 11.54 -4.97 4.40
CA VAL A 230 10.11 -5.03 4.74
C VAL A 230 9.79 -6.31 5.50
N THR A 231 9.77 -6.24 6.83
CA THR A 231 9.53 -7.45 7.66
C THR A 231 8.06 -7.82 7.80
N TYR A 232 7.14 -6.86 7.77
CA TYR A 232 5.72 -7.07 8.11
C TYR A 232 4.92 -7.85 7.07
N TYR A 233 5.46 -8.01 5.85
CA TYR A 233 4.81 -8.75 4.77
C TYR A 233 5.26 -10.22 4.70
N LEU A 234 6.46 -10.52 5.23
CA LEU A 234 7.03 -11.87 5.27
C LEU A 234 6.13 -12.93 5.92
N PRO A 235 5.34 -12.66 7.00
CA PRO A 235 4.45 -13.66 7.58
C PRO A 235 3.48 -14.25 6.56
N ARG A 236 2.90 -13.41 5.70
CA ARG A 236 1.92 -13.82 4.69
C ARG A 236 2.57 -14.65 3.59
N LEU A 237 3.71 -14.20 3.07
CA LEU A 237 4.48 -14.92 2.05
C LEU A 237 4.93 -16.30 2.56
N LYS A 238 5.46 -16.38 3.77
CA LYS A 238 5.92 -17.64 4.38
C LYS A 238 4.77 -18.57 4.73
N TYR A 239 3.65 -18.04 5.17
CA TYR A 239 2.44 -18.83 5.37
C TYR A 239 1.97 -19.46 4.05
N LEU A 240 1.91 -18.69 2.95
CA LEU A 240 1.53 -19.21 1.64
C LEU A 240 2.51 -20.29 1.14
N ALA A 241 3.83 -20.09 1.34
CA ALA A 241 4.84 -21.10 1.02
C ALA A 241 4.61 -22.40 1.81
N THR A 242 4.28 -22.27 3.10
CA THR A 242 3.98 -23.41 3.97
C THR A 242 2.74 -24.15 3.49
N GLU A 243 1.68 -23.43 3.14
CA GLU A 243 0.43 -24.03 2.64
C GLU A 243 0.66 -24.76 1.31
N ASN A 244 1.43 -24.17 0.39
CA ASN A 244 1.83 -24.80 -0.87
C ASN A 244 2.64 -26.08 -0.63
N ALA A 245 3.59 -26.07 0.32
CA ALA A 245 4.41 -27.23 0.64
C ALA A 245 3.59 -28.39 1.24
N VAL A 246 2.60 -28.06 2.10
CA VAL A 246 1.67 -29.04 2.66
C VAL A 246 0.78 -29.66 1.57
N LYS A 247 0.19 -28.83 0.71
CA LYS A 247 -0.68 -29.29 -0.39
C LYS A 247 0.06 -30.19 -1.39
N GLN A 248 1.34 -29.91 -1.65
CA GLN A 248 2.20 -30.71 -2.52
C GLN A 248 2.82 -31.93 -1.84
N GLN A 249 2.56 -32.14 -0.54
CA GLN A 249 3.13 -33.23 0.25
C GLN A 249 4.66 -33.29 0.16
N LEU A 250 5.30 -32.11 0.21
CA LEU A 250 6.76 -32.03 0.21
C LEU A 250 7.34 -32.63 1.50
N SER A 251 8.67 -32.80 1.55
CA SER A 251 9.34 -33.44 2.69
C SER A 251 8.95 -32.80 4.03
N ASP A 252 8.71 -33.64 5.05
CA ASP A 252 8.38 -33.21 6.41
C ASP A 252 9.39 -32.19 6.98
N LYS A 253 10.68 -32.40 6.70
CA LYS A 253 11.75 -31.46 7.07
C LYS A 253 11.52 -30.06 6.53
N LEU A 254 11.11 -29.94 5.26
CA LEU A 254 10.84 -28.65 4.62
C LEU A 254 9.59 -27.98 5.20
N ILE A 255 8.51 -28.74 5.38
CA ILE A 255 7.25 -28.23 5.93
C ILE A 255 7.46 -27.70 7.35
N LYS A 256 8.13 -28.46 8.23
CA LYS A 256 8.45 -28.03 9.60
C LYS A 256 9.33 -26.78 9.63
N ARG A 257 10.31 -26.67 8.72
CA ARG A 257 11.13 -25.46 8.57
C ARG A 257 10.27 -24.24 8.19
N LEU A 258 9.44 -24.36 7.16
CA LEU A 258 8.56 -23.27 6.69
C LEU A 258 7.55 -22.85 7.76
N MET A 259 6.98 -23.79 8.52
CA MET A 259 6.12 -23.49 9.66
C MET A 259 6.86 -22.68 10.73
N SER A 260 8.12 -23.03 11.01
CA SER A 260 8.95 -22.32 12.01
C SER A 260 9.31 -20.91 11.55
N GLU A 261 9.67 -20.74 10.27
CA GLU A 261 9.91 -19.43 9.67
C GLU A 261 8.66 -18.56 9.72
N THR A 262 7.50 -19.11 9.33
CA THR A 262 6.21 -18.41 9.36
C THR A 262 5.88 -17.92 10.78
N GLU A 263 6.02 -18.78 11.78
CA GLU A 263 5.77 -18.45 13.19
C GLU A 263 6.74 -17.36 13.70
N ALA A 264 8.03 -17.45 13.35
CA ALA A 264 9.02 -16.45 13.75
C ALA A 264 8.71 -15.07 13.15
N PHE A 265 8.41 -14.99 11.86
CA PHE A 265 8.04 -13.73 11.21
C PHE A 265 6.69 -13.20 11.71
N ALA A 266 5.73 -14.06 12.00
CA ALA A 266 4.45 -13.61 12.54
C ALA A 266 4.63 -12.95 13.91
N ARG A 267 5.41 -13.58 14.81
CA ARG A 267 5.67 -13.06 16.17
C ARG A 267 6.42 -11.73 16.18
N ILE A 268 7.49 -11.59 15.38
CA ILE A 268 8.29 -10.34 15.36
C ILE A 268 7.47 -9.15 14.84
N ASN A 269 6.47 -9.40 13.99
CA ASN A 269 5.59 -8.36 13.44
C ASN A 269 4.23 -8.28 14.16
N HIS A 270 4.05 -8.99 15.29
CA HIS A 270 2.80 -9.06 16.05
C HIS A 270 1.57 -9.44 15.19
N ASN A 271 1.77 -10.27 14.16
CA ASN A 271 0.71 -10.71 13.25
C ASN A 271 -0.05 -11.91 13.82
N GLN A 272 -0.98 -11.64 14.73
CA GLN A 272 -1.80 -12.65 15.40
C GLN A 272 -2.63 -13.50 14.43
N VAL A 273 -3.08 -12.91 13.31
CA VAL A 273 -3.87 -13.61 12.30
C VAL A 273 -3.05 -14.76 11.69
N VAL A 274 -1.81 -14.49 11.28
CA VAL A 274 -0.92 -15.51 10.72
C VAL A 274 -0.49 -16.53 11.78
N GLU A 275 -0.27 -16.11 13.03
CA GLU A 275 0.01 -17.05 14.14
C GLU A 275 -1.11 -18.09 14.32
N VAL A 276 -2.37 -17.65 14.30
CA VAL A 276 -3.53 -18.57 14.37
C VAL A 276 -3.61 -19.46 13.13
N LYS A 277 -3.43 -18.89 11.93
CA LYS A 277 -3.46 -19.66 10.67
C LYS A 277 -2.39 -20.77 10.65
N VAL A 278 -1.14 -20.46 11.03
CA VAL A 278 -0.04 -21.45 11.03
C VAL A 278 -0.23 -22.52 12.12
N ALA A 279 -0.76 -22.15 13.29
CA ALA A 279 -1.08 -23.12 14.34
C ALA A 279 -2.16 -24.12 13.89
N ALA A 280 -3.24 -23.62 13.27
CA ALA A 280 -4.29 -24.47 12.72
C ALA A 280 -3.80 -25.36 11.56
N LEU A 281 -2.89 -24.86 10.72
CA LEU A 281 -2.26 -25.66 9.67
C LEU A 281 -1.37 -26.77 10.25
N ARG A 282 -0.57 -26.45 11.28
CA ARG A 282 0.28 -27.42 11.99
C ARG A 282 -0.53 -28.56 12.61
N GLN A 283 -1.65 -28.24 13.28
CA GLN A 283 -2.52 -29.25 13.87
C GLN A 283 -3.08 -30.22 12.83
N ARG A 284 -3.62 -29.68 11.72
CA ARG A 284 -4.16 -30.49 10.62
C ARG A 284 -3.10 -31.37 9.97
N TYR A 285 -1.88 -30.85 9.79
CA TYR A 285 -0.77 -31.61 9.22
C TYR A 285 -0.36 -32.81 10.09
N LEU A 286 -0.23 -32.60 11.41
CA LEU A 286 0.12 -33.68 12.34
C LEU A 286 -0.96 -34.76 12.43
N GLN A 287 -2.24 -34.38 12.39
CA GLN A 287 -3.36 -35.33 12.34
C GLN A 287 -3.34 -36.16 11.04
N GLY A 288 -3.01 -35.52 9.91
CA GLY A 288 -2.87 -36.21 8.63
C GLY A 288 -1.75 -37.26 8.63
N ILE A 289 -0.59 -36.93 9.21
CA ILE A 289 0.52 -37.89 9.37
C ILE A 289 0.09 -39.08 10.23
N ALA A 290 -0.50 -38.84 11.40
CA ALA A 290 -0.94 -39.89 12.30
C ALA A 290 -1.99 -40.82 11.68
N ALA A 291 -2.84 -40.31 10.78
CA ALA A 291 -3.79 -41.13 10.03
C ALA A 291 -3.11 -41.97 8.94
N SER A 292 -2.05 -41.46 8.31
CA SER A 292 -1.27 -42.20 7.30
C SER A 292 -0.33 -43.27 7.88
N GLU A 293 0.11 -43.12 9.14
CA GLU A 293 0.94 -44.13 9.83
C GLU A 293 0.12 -45.30 10.38
N ASN A 294 -1.20 -45.13 10.52
CA ASN A 294 -2.13 -46.15 11.03
C ASN A 294 -2.87 -46.94 9.95
N ASN A 295 -2.61 -46.64 8.66
CA ASN A 295 -3.16 -47.34 7.49
C ASN A 295 -2.04 -48.03 6.71
#